data_AF-A0A6A9T1Z3-F1
#
_entry.id   AF-A0A6A9T1Z3-F1
#
_cell.length_a   1.000
_cell.length_b   1.000
_cell.length_c   1.000
_cell.angle_alpha   90.00
_cell.angle_beta   90.00
_cell.angle_gamma   90.00
#
_symmetry.space_group_name_H-M   'P 1'
#
loop_
_entity.id
_entity.type
_entity.pdbx_description
1 polymer ?
#
loop_
_entity_poly.entity_id
_entity_poly.type
_entity_poly.pdbx_seq_one_letter_code
_entity_poly.pdbx_strand_id
1 'polypeptide(L)' 'MRIVTEDPTATGGVREYTPADAAYDGERGVWRVVLAAGDGPDIERSIPRERVVYVERERDTV' A
#
# COMPACT_ATOMS: atom_id res chain seq x y z
N MET A 1 1.14 -9.42 -2.57
CA MET A 1 1.38 -8.02 -3.00
C MET A 1 2.04 -7.21 -1.87
N ARG A 2 2.96 -6.29 -2.18
CA ARG A 2 3.62 -5.38 -1.22
C ARG A 2 3.64 -3.95 -1.74
N ILE A 3 3.40 -2.96 -0.88
CA ILE A 3 3.51 -1.52 -1.20
C ILE A 3 4.49 -0.89 -0.23
N VAL A 4 5.49 -0.18 -0.76
CA VAL A 4 6.49 0.56 0.03
C VAL A 4 6.33 2.04 -0.22
N THR A 5 6.24 2.81 0.87
CA THR A 5 6.04 4.26 0.83
C THR A 5 7.14 4.99 1.57
N GLU A 6 7.48 6.19 1.12
CA GLU A 6 8.29 7.11 1.89
C GLU A 6 7.57 7.47 3.19
N ASP A 7 8.27 7.31 4.30
CA ASP A 7 7.84 7.72 5.63
C ASP A 7 9.07 8.19 6.42
N PRO A 8 9.30 9.51 6.52
CA PRO A 8 10.46 10.05 7.24
C PRO A 8 10.41 9.75 8.75
N THR A 9 9.26 9.32 9.28
CA THR A 9 9.12 8.93 10.68
C THR A 9 9.44 7.46 10.93
N ALA A 10 9.55 6.65 9.87
CA ALA A 10 9.91 5.24 9.97
C ALA A 10 11.44 5.06 9.98
N THR A 11 11.92 4.06 10.71
CA THR A 11 13.33 3.64 10.68
C THR A 11 13.68 3.21 9.26
N GLY A 12 14.59 3.93 8.61
CA GLY A 12 14.96 3.70 7.20
C GLY A 12 14.22 4.59 6.19
N GLY A 13 13.38 5.53 6.65
CA GLY A 13 12.71 6.52 5.80
C GLY A 13 11.59 5.94 4.93
N VAL A 14 11.23 4.67 5.14
CA VAL A 14 10.19 3.97 4.39
C VAL A 14 9.29 3.17 5.31
N ARG A 15 8.03 3.00 4.89
CA ARG A 15 7.04 2.15 5.51
C ARG A 15 6.53 1.14 4.50
N GLU A 16 6.30 -0.08 4.95
CA GLU A 16 5.85 -1.17 4.10
C GLU A 16 4.46 -1.65 4.50
N TYR A 17 3.69 -2.04 3.49
CA TYR A 17 2.34 -2.58 3.63
C TYR A 17 2.23 -3.89 2.87
N THR A 18 1.61 -4.88 3.50
CA THR A 18 1.16 -6.12 2.88
C THR A 18 -0.38 -6.12 2.90
N PRO A 19 -1.02 -5.40 1.96
CA PRO A 19 -2.46 -5.28 1.95
C PRO A 19 -3.18 -6.58 1.62
N ALA A 20 -4.39 -6.72 2.15
CA ALA A 20 -5.35 -7.72 1.72
C ALA A 20 -5.92 -7.36 0.34
N ASP A 21 -6.14 -6.07 0.08
CA ASP A 21 -6.52 -5.55 -1.23
C ASP A 21 -5.87 -4.18 -1.48
N ALA A 22 -5.55 -3.89 -2.74
CA ALA A 22 -5.07 -2.58 -3.13
C ALA A 22 -5.36 -2.23 -4.60
N ALA A 23 -5.89 -1.02 -4.79
CA ALA A 23 -6.23 -0.48 -6.10
C ALA A 23 -5.65 0.92 -6.27
N TYR A 24 -5.17 1.21 -7.48
CA TYR A 24 -4.74 2.56 -7.84
C TYR A 24 -5.92 3.33 -8.44
N ASP A 25 -6.29 4.44 -7.81
CA ASP A 25 -7.26 5.41 -8.31
C ASP A 25 -6.50 6.48 -9.11
N GLY A 26 -6.45 6.29 -10.43
CA GLY A 26 -5.73 7.17 -11.34
C GLY A 26 -6.32 8.57 -11.47
N GLU A 27 -7.61 8.74 -11.19
CA GLU A 27 -8.26 10.07 -11.20
C GLU A 27 -7.80 10.91 -10.01
N ARG A 28 -7.70 10.28 -8.84
CA ARG A 28 -7.26 10.94 -7.60
C ARG A 28 -5.74 10.91 -7.39
N GLY A 29 -5.01 10.10 -8.16
CA GLY A 29 -3.57 9.92 -8.00
C GLY A 29 -3.18 9.19 -6.72
N VAL A 30 -4.06 8.34 -6.17
CA VAL A 30 -3.83 7.65 -4.88
C VAL A 30 -3.96 6.13 -5.00
N TRP A 31 -3.21 5.42 -4.19
CA TRP A 31 -3.44 4.01 -3.88
C TRP A 31 -4.42 3.89 -2.73
N ARG A 32 -5.51 3.15 -2.94
CA ARG A 32 -6.35 2.64 -1.85
C ARG A 32 -5.78 1.31 -1.42
N VAL A 33 -5.51 1.19 -0.12
CA VAL A 33 -4.82 0.06 0.49
C VAL A 33 -5.66 -0.42 1.66
N VAL A 34 -6.14 -1.66 1.59
CA VAL A 34 -6.93 -2.31 2.64
C VAL A 34 -6.01 -3.23 3.43
N LEU A 35 -5.85 -2.96 4.72
CA LEU A 35 -5.06 -3.76 5.64
C LEU A 35 -5.99 -4.63 6.47
N ALA A 36 -5.84 -5.96 6.37
CA ALA A 36 -6.58 -6.87 7.22
C ALA A 36 -6.17 -6.69 8.68
N ALA A 37 -7.12 -6.36 9.54
CA ALA A 37 -6.92 -6.37 10.98
C ALA A 37 -7.44 -7.72 11.49
N GLY A 38 -6.55 -8.67 11.80
CA GLY A 38 -6.89 -10.08 12.11
C GLY A 38 -8.30 -10.34 12.68
N ASP A 39 -8.61 -9.82 13.87
CA ASP A 39 -9.92 -9.95 14.53
C ASP A 39 -10.74 -8.63 14.55
N GLY A 40 -10.28 -7.61 13.83
CA GLY A 40 -10.86 -6.26 13.80
C GLY A 40 -11.43 -5.89 12.43
N PRO A 41 -12.03 -4.69 12.31
CA PRO A 41 -12.42 -4.18 11.02
C PRO A 41 -11.17 -3.86 10.18
N ASP A 42 -11.24 -4.15 8.89
CA ASP A 42 -10.21 -3.78 7.94
C ASP A 42 -9.96 -2.27 7.96
N ILE A 43 -8.69 -1.90 7.81
CA ILE A 43 -8.26 -0.51 7.81
C ILE A 43 -7.96 -0.11 6.37
N GLU A 44 -8.78 0.79 5.82
CA GLU A 44 -8.50 1.42 4.54
C GLU A 44 -7.59 2.63 4.70
N ARG A 45 -6.59 2.74 3.83
CA ARG A 45 -5.68 3.88 3.74
C ARG A 45 -5.61 4.38 2.31
N SER A 46 -5.65 5.70 2.14
CA SER A 46 -5.31 6.37 0.89
C SER A 46 -3.88 6.87 0.92
N ILE A 47 -3.07 6.43 -0.04
CA ILE A 47 -1.64 6.73 -0.13
C ILE A 47 -1.38 7.45 -1.44
N PRO A 48 -0.92 8.72 -1.42
CA PRO A 48 -0.58 9.44 -2.64
C PRO A 48 0.52 8.73 -3.45
N ARG A 49 0.39 8.71 -4.78
CA ARG A 49 1.34 8.02 -5.69
C ARG A 49 2.77 8.51 -5.52
N GLU A 50 2.96 9.80 -5.27
CA GLU A 50 4.27 10.42 -5.06
C GLU A 50 5.00 9.89 -3.83
N ARG A 51 4.27 9.36 -2.84
CA ARG A 51 4.87 8.70 -1.68
C ARG A 51 5.20 7.24 -1.94
N VAL A 52 4.69 6.63 -3.00
CA VAL A 52 4.92 5.20 -3.29
C VAL A 52 6.25 5.03 -4.02
N VAL A 53 7.19 4.38 -3.34
CA VAL A 53 8.53 4.09 -3.87
C VAL A 53 8.50 2.83 -4.72
N TYR A 54 7.77 1.81 -4.27
CA TYR A 54 7.77 0.49 -4.89
C TYR A 54 6.43 -0.22 -4.67
N VAL A 55 5.98 -0.95 -5.69
CA VAL A 55 4.82 -1.84 -5.61
C VAL A 55 5.22 -3.18 -6.22
N GLU A 56 5.14 -4.24 -5.41
CA GLU A 56 5.31 -5.61 -5.84
C GLU A 56 3.96 -6.28 -5.98
N ARG A 57 3.62 -6.68 -7.20
CA ARG A 57 2.49 -7.58 -7.45
C ARG A 57 3.07 -8.96 -7.74
N GLU A 58 2.56 -9.98 -7.06
CA GLU A 58 2.86 -11.36 -7.47
C GLU A 58 2.38 -11.48 -8.91
N ARG A 59 3.29 -11.80 -9.82
CA ARG A 59 2.90 -12.10 -11.19
C ARG A 59 2.13 -13.41 -11.13
N ASP A 60 0.84 -13.38 -11.48
CA ASP A 60 0.14 -14.58 -11.89
C ASP A 60 0.98 -15.21 -13.01
N THR A 61 1.60 -16.34 -12.69
CA THR A 61 2.34 -17.13 -13.66
C THR A 61 1.28 -18.01 -14.31
N VAL A 62 0.81 -17.59 -15.49
CA VAL A 62 -0.12 -18.37 -16.33
C VAL A 62 0.65 -19.35 -17.20
#